data_AF-A0A846NYW6-F1
#
_entry.id   AF-A0A846NYW6-F1
#
_cell.length_a   1.000
_cell.length_b   1.000
_cell.length_c   1.000
_cell.angle_alpha   90.00
_cell.angle_beta   90.00
_cell.angle_gamma   90.00
#
_symmetry.space_group_name_H-M   'P 1'
#
loop_
_entity.id
_entity.type
_entity.pdbx_description
1 polymer ?
#
loop_
_entity_poly.entity_id
_entity_poly.type
_entity_poly.pdbx_seq_one_letter_code
_entity_poly.pdbx_strand_id
1 'polypeptide(L)'
;MSDSDPYRKLLREYEVLVLDFFEDRRGVWVTARDVWEYVDERLGGETGFPRMVILSLLKRLVEAGIIENRKEERAGRVYSYYLMPRT
;
A
#
# COMPACT_ATOMS: atom_id res chain seq x y z
N MET A 1 -15.64 0.66 -22.36
CA MET A 1 -14.76 0.06 -21.34
C MET A 1 -15.62 -0.82 -20.45
N SER A 2 -15.26 -2.08 -20.22
CA SER A 2 -16.09 -3.03 -19.46
C SER A 2 -15.74 -2.98 -17.97
N ASP A 3 -16.68 -2.57 -17.12
CA ASP A 3 -16.60 -2.53 -15.64
C ASP A 3 -16.74 -3.92 -14.98
N SER A 4 -16.69 -5.01 -15.76
CA SER A 4 -17.07 -6.37 -15.34
C SER A 4 -15.91 -7.33 -15.06
N ASP A 5 -14.70 -6.82 -14.81
CA ASP A 5 -13.57 -7.65 -14.39
C ASP A 5 -13.44 -7.62 -12.84
N PRO A 6 -13.82 -8.70 -12.11
CA PRO A 6 -13.74 -8.75 -10.66
C PRO A 6 -12.32 -8.50 -10.14
N TYR A 7 -11.29 -8.81 -10.93
CA TYR A 7 -9.90 -8.53 -10.58
C TYR A 7 -9.60 -7.01 -10.60
N ARG A 8 -10.16 -6.26 -11.55
CA ARG A 8 -10.01 -4.80 -11.61
C ARG A 8 -10.77 -4.11 -10.48
N LYS A 9 -11.97 -4.60 -10.14
CA LYS A 9 -12.74 -4.09 -9.00
C LYS A 9 -11.95 -4.26 -7.70
N LEU A 10 -11.44 -5.46 -7.50
CA LEU A 10 -10.64 -5.81 -6.33
C LEU A 10 -9.36 -4.96 -6.24
N LEU A 11 -8.63 -4.78 -7.35
CA LEU A 11 -7.45 -3.89 -7.40
C LEU A 11 -7.74 -2.44 -7.01
N ARG A 12 -8.89 -1.89 -7.39
CA ARG A 12 -9.30 -0.54 -6.99
C ARG A 12 -9.59 -0.44 -5.50
N GLU A 13 -10.24 -1.46 -4.92
CA GLU A 13 -10.52 -1.53 -3.49
C GLU A 13 -9.21 -1.54 -2.68
N TYR A 14 -8.20 -2.28 -3.13
CA TYR A 14 -6.87 -2.24 -2.54
C TYR A 14 -6.21 -0.87 -2.64
N GLU A 15 -6.28 -0.21 -3.80
CA GLU A 15 -5.69 1.12 -3.97
C GLU A 15 -6.30 2.14 -3.01
N VAL A 16 -7.63 2.10 -2.82
CA VAL A 16 -8.32 2.94 -1.83
C VAL A 16 -7.84 2.63 -0.42
N LEU A 17 -7.81 1.35 -0.02
CA LEU A 17 -7.38 0.96 1.33
C LEU A 17 -5.92 1.34 1.62
N VAL A 18 -5.03 1.22 0.64
CA VAL A 18 -3.62 1.61 0.79
C VAL A 18 -3.51 3.13 0.95
N LEU A 19 -4.27 3.92 0.18
CA LEU A 19 -4.26 5.38 0.32
C LEU A 19 -4.83 5.81 1.67
N ASP A 20 -5.96 5.24 2.08
CA ASP A 20 -6.56 5.49 3.39
C ASP A 20 -5.58 5.18 4.53
N PHE A 21 -4.84 4.07 4.43
CA PHE A 21 -3.81 3.70 5.40
C PHE A 21 -2.74 4.78 5.58
N PHE A 22 -2.27 5.38 4.48
CA PHE A 22 -1.26 6.43 4.51
C PHE A 22 -1.82 7.75 5.03
N GLU A 23 -3.06 8.09 4.69
CA GLU A 23 -3.73 9.30 5.19
C GLU A 23 -3.94 9.21 6.72
N ASP A 24 -4.36 8.05 7.24
CA ASP A 24 -4.53 7.78 8.68
C ASP A 24 -3.19 7.83 9.45
N ARG A 25 -2.07 7.58 8.78
CA ARG A 25 -0.71 7.56 9.35
C ARG A 25 0.15 8.71 8.86
N ARG A 26 -0.47 9.83 8.47
CA ARG A 26 0.25 11.02 8.04
C ARG A 26 1.26 11.46 9.11
N GLY A 27 2.48 11.74 8.69
CA GLY A 27 3.56 12.07 9.64
C GLY A 27 4.31 10.85 10.21
N VAL A 28 3.95 9.62 9.82
CA VAL A 28 4.55 8.38 10.33
C VAL A 28 5.18 7.58 9.19
N TRP A 29 6.39 7.06 9.42
CA TRP A 29 7.04 6.09 8.53
C TRP A 29 6.51 4.68 8.80
N VAL A 30 6.16 3.96 7.75
CA VAL A 30 5.50 2.64 7.81
C VAL A 30 6.17 1.65 6.87
N THR A 31 6.11 0.37 7.16
CA THR A 31 6.67 -0.69 6.30
C THR A 31 5.61 -1.25 5.36
N ALA A 32 6.04 -1.95 4.30
CA ALA A 32 5.12 -2.70 3.43
C ALA A 32 4.33 -3.79 4.18
N ARG A 33 4.89 -4.28 5.31
CA ARG A 33 4.21 -5.24 6.18
C ARG A 33 3.02 -4.58 6.87
N ASP A 34 3.20 -3.39 7.43
CA ASP A 34 2.12 -2.66 8.12
C ASP A 34 0.96 -2.37 7.18
N VAL A 35 1.26 -1.99 5.93
CA VAL A 35 0.27 -1.77 4.87
C VAL A 35 -0.50 -3.06 4.57
N TRP A 36 0.23 -4.18 4.41
CA TRP A 36 -0.38 -5.47 4.11
C TRP A 36 -1.28 -5.96 5.25
N GLU A 37 -0.81 -5.89 6.50
CA GLU A 37 -1.59 -6.31 7.68
C GLU A 37 -2.90 -5.49 7.78
N TYR A 38 -2.83 -4.17 7.59
CA TYR A 38 -4.02 -3.32 7.59
C TYR A 38 -5.02 -3.70 6.48
N VAL A 39 -4.53 -3.91 5.27
CA VAL A 39 -5.38 -4.27 4.13
C VAL A 39 -6.02 -5.64 4.33
N ASP A 40 -5.25 -6.62 4.81
CA ASP A 40 -5.71 -7.99 5.05
C ASP A 40 -6.82 -8.02 6.12
N GLU A 41 -6.64 -7.28 7.22
CA GLU A 41 -7.66 -7.11 8.26
C GLU A 41 -8.96 -6.50 7.72
N ARG A 42 -8.88 -5.48 6.85
CA ARG A 42 -10.07 -4.81 6.28
C ARG A 42 -10.83 -5.66 5.27
N LEU A 43 -10.18 -6.67 4.71
CA LEU A 43 -10.78 -7.62 3.77
C LEU A 43 -11.11 -8.96 4.42
N GLY A 44 -11.03 -9.04 5.76
CA GLY A 44 -11.40 -10.22 6.54
C GLY A 44 -10.40 -11.37 6.46
N GLY A 45 -9.18 -11.16 5.95
CA GLY A 45 -8.13 -12.19 5.85
C GLY A 45 -8.43 -13.33 4.85
N GLU A 46 -9.58 -13.32 4.18
CA GLU A 46 -10.03 -14.40 3.29
C GLU A 46 -9.54 -14.23 1.85
N THR A 47 -9.04 -13.04 1.48
CA THR A 47 -8.77 -12.72 0.07
C THR A 47 -7.52 -13.42 -0.48
N GLY A 48 -6.68 -14.00 0.38
CA GLY A 48 -5.46 -14.71 -0.03
C GLY A 48 -4.54 -13.87 -0.92
N PHE A 49 -4.66 -12.54 -0.82
CA PHE A 49 -4.18 -11.66 -1.86
C PHE A 49 -2.66 -11.51 -1.81
N PRO A 50 -1.95 -11.58 -2.96
CA PRO A 50 -0.51 -11.69 -2.92
C PRO A 50 0.14 -10.42 -2.39
N ARG A 51 1.05 -10.55 -1.42
CA ARG A 51 1.94 -9.45 -0.95
C ARG A 51 2.62 -8.70 -2.10
N MET A 52 2.89 -9.38 -3.21
CA MET A 52 3.45 -8.78 -4.43
C MET A 52 2.59 -7.65 -5.02
N VAL A 53 1.27 -7.70 -4.85
CA VAL A 53 0.39 -6.65 -5.35
C VAL A 53 0.54 -5.38 -4.50
N ILE A 54 0.61 -5.51 -3.17
CA ILE A 54 0.89 -4.38 -2.27
C ILE A 54 2.24 -3.75 -2.63
N LEU A 55 3.28 -4.55 -2.82
CA LEU A 55 4.59 -4.04 -3.25
C LEU A 55 4.53 -3.29 -4.59
N SER A 56 3.74 -3.81 -5.54
CA SER A 56 3.55 -3.16 -6.85
C SER A 56 2.78 -1.83 -6.73
N LEU A 57 1.76 -1.78 -5.87
CA LEU A 57 1.01 -0.55 -5.59
C LEU A 57 1.91 0.48 -4.91
N LEU A 58 2.66 0.10 -3.87
CA LEU A 58 3.60 0.97 -3.19
C LEU A 58 4.63 1.54 -4.15
N LYS A 59 5.19 0.71 -5.05
CA LYS A 59 6.11 1.18 -6.10
C LYS A 59 5.45 2.25 -6.99
N ARG A 60 4.22 2.02 -7.45
CA ARG A 60 3.49 3.00 -8.28
C ARG A 60 3.21 4.31 -7.54
N LEU A 61 2.86 4.25 -6.26
CA LEU A 61 2.63 5.44 -5.44
C LEU A 61 3.92 6.24 -5.22
N VAL A 62 5.08 5.57 -5.10
CA VAL A 62 6.40 6.21 -5.08
C VAL A 62 6.70 6.89 -6.41
N GLU A 63 6.51 6.19 -7.53
CA GLU A 63 6.72 6.75 -8.89
C GLU A 63 5.81 7.95 -9.17
N ALA A 64 4.61 7.97 -8.59
CA ALA A 64 3.66 9.08 -8.68
C ALA A 64 3.99 10.26 -7.74
N GLY A 65 4.98 10.14 -6.85
CA GLY A 65 5.30 11.17 -5.86
C GLY A 65 4.22 11.37 -4.80
N ILE A 66 3.36 10.35 -4.57
CA ILE A 66 2.34 10.39 -3.53
C ILE A 66 2.96 10.00 -2.19
N ILE A 67 3.82 8.99 -2.21
CA ILE A 67 4.59 8.55 -1.04
C ILE A 67 6.08 8.57 -1.39
N GLU A 68 6.94 8.74 -0.38
CA GLU A 68 8.37 8.52 -0.52
C GLU A 68 8.77 7.22 0.17
N ASN A 69 9.91 6.64 -0.22
CA ASN A 69 10.47 5.48 0.46
C ASN A 69 11.95 5.65 0.78
N ARG A 70 12.39 4.96 1.84
CA ARG A 70 13.81 4.87 2.20
C ARG A 70 14.15 3.45 2.61
N LYS A 71 15.41 3.08 2.42
CA LYS A 71 15.94 1.80 2.87
C LYS A 71 16.38 1.93 4.33
N GLU A 72 15.91 1.03 5.19
CA GLU A 72 16.33 0.92 6.58
C GLU A 72 17.23 -0.31 6.78
N GLU A 73 18.30 -0.15 7.56
CA GLU A 73 19.25 -1.23 7.87
C GLU A 73 18.80 -2.13 9.04
N ARG A 74 17.53 -2.06 9.43
CA ARG A 74 16.96 -2.89 10.50
C ARG A 74 16.59 -4.27 9.96
N ALA A 75 16.97 -5.32 10.68
CA ALA A 75 16.53 -6.72 10.51
C ALA A 75 16.37 -7.19 9.04
N GLY A 76 17.36 -6.88 8.20
CA GLY A 76 17.38 -7.25 6.77
C GLY A 76 16.62 -6.28 5.87
N ARG A 77 17.35 -5.36 5.21
CA ARG A 77 16.93 -4.53 4.05
C ARG A 77 15.41 -4.28 3.95
N VAL A 78 14.82 -3.62 4.94
CA VAL A 78 13.40 -3.25 4.91
C VAL A 78 13.26 -1.87 4.28
N TYR A 79 12.27 -1.67 3.42
CA TYR A 79 11.88 -0.34 2.96
C TYR A 79 10.78 0.22 3.85
N SER A 80 10.95 1.45 4.28
CA SER A 80 9.90 2.25 4.93
C SER A 80 9.36 3.27 3.94
N TYR A 81 8.10 3.61 4.09
CA TYR A 81 7.30 4.46 3.22
C TYR A 81 6.68 5.58 4.04
N TYR A 82 6.41 6.73 3.42
CA TYR A 82 5.86 7.90 4.08
C TYR A 82 5.00 8.71 3.11
N LEU A 83 3.83 9.18 3.57
CA LEU A 83 2.95 10.02 2.76
C LEU A 83 3.57 11.41 2.54
N MET A 84 3.82 11.79 1.30
CA MET A 84 4.39 13.11 1.01
C MET A 84 3.42 14.24 1.41
N PRO A 85 3.91 15.36 1.97
CA PRO A 85 3.07 16.54 2.19
C PRO A 85 2.52 17.07 0.86
N ARG A 86 1.21 17.31 0.77
CA ARG A 86 0.62 18.00 -0.39
C ARG A 86 1.05 19.47 -0.35
N THR A 87 1.63 19.96 -1.45
CA THR A 87 1.91 21.40 -1.67
C THR A 87 0.63 22.20 -1.86
#